data_AF-A0A0K9EUK1-F1
#
_entry.id   AF-A0A0K9EUK1-F1
#
_cell.length_a   1.000
_cell.length_b   1.000
_cell.length_c   1.000
_cell.angle_alpha   90.00
_cell.angle_beta   90.00
_cell.angle_gamma   90.00
#
_symmetry.space_group_name_H-M   'P 1'
#
loop_
_entity.id
_entity.type
_entity.pdbx_description
1 polymer ?
#
loop_
_entity_poly.entity_id
_entity_poly.type
_entity_poly.pdbx_seq_one_letter_code
_entity_poly.pdbx_strand_id
1 'polypeptide(L)'
;MRSSKNVRVMSLVVLLYALALIVYSWVAVGMAGFYAGFLVPLIIGTIGAVVGVIGYWIDNAWVFAGGVVFALWFSPGTLGFWPNGIGFVALLIWGFIFGKEKLHE
;
A
#
# COMPACT_ATOMS: atom_id res chain seq x y z
N MET A 1 5.84 3.85 -13.73
CA MET A 1 6.32 2.49 -13.90
C MET A 1 6.21 2.17 -15.37
N ARG A 2 7.17 2.71 -16.12
CA ARG A 2 7.40 2.41 -17.54
C ARG A 2 8.20 1.12 -17.76
N SER A 3 8.57 0.41 -16.71
CA SER A 3 9.20 -0.90 -16.87
C SER A 3 8.15 -1.97 -17.22
N SER A 4 8.62 -3.14 -17.65
CA SER A 4 8.08 -4.37 -17.08
C SER A 4 6.57 -4.58 -17.14
N LYS A 5 6.02 -5.38 -18.08
CA LYS A 5 4.66 -5.92 -17.90
C LYS A 5 4.49 -6.52 -16.48
N ASN A 6 5.55 -7.17 -15.98
CA ASN A 6 5.59 -7.75 -14.64
C ASN A 6 5.55 -6.71 -13.52
N VAL A 7 6.37 -5.65 -13.57
CA VAL A 7 6.30 -4.56 -12.58
C VAL A 7 4.93 -3.90 -12.59
N ARG A 8 4.37 -3.58 -13.75
CA ARG A 8 3.03 -2.97 -13.83
C ARG A 8 1.95 -3.82 -13.18
N VAL A 9 1.93 -5.12 -13.47
CA VAL A 9 0.97 -6.05 -12.87
C VAL A 9 1.18 -6.10 -11.35
N MET A 10 2.43 -6.23 -10.90
CA MET A 10 2.72 -6.33 -9.47
C MET A 10 2.41 -5.02 -8.72
N SER A 11 2.63 -3.86 -9.34
CA SER A 11 2.23 -2.56 -8.78
C SER A 11 0.73 -2.48 -8.59
N LEU A 12 -0.06 -2.96 -9.56
CA LEU A 12 -1.51 -3.01 -9.43
C LEU A 12 -1.95 -3.94 -8.30
N VAL A 13 -1.34 -5.12 -8.19
CA VAL A 13 -1.65 -6.07 -7.10
C VAL A 13 -1.41 -5.42 -5.73
N VAL A 14 -0.23 -4.81 -5.54
CA VAL A 14 0.14 -4.16 -4.29
C VAL A 14 -0.77 -2.97 -3.98
N LEU A 15 -1.09 -2.15 -5.00
CA LEU A 15 -1.97 -0.99 -4.85
C LEU A 15 -3.40 -1.40 -4.48
N LEU A 16 -3.97 -2.36 -5.18
CA LEU A 16 -5.32 -2.87 -4.91
C LEU A 16 -5.41 -3.49 -3.52
N TYR A 17 -4.36 -4.23 -3.11
CA TYR A 17 -4.28 -4.78 -1.77
C TYR A 17 -4.27 -3.68 -0.70
N ALA A 18 -3.42 -2.66 -0.85
CA ALA A 18 -3.35 -1.54 0.08
C ALA A 18 -4.68 -0.76 0.16
N LEU A 19 -5.36 -0.55 -0.98
CA LEU A 19 -6.68 0.09 -1.01
C LEU A 19 -7.75 -0.75 -0.31
N ALA A 20 -7.79 -2.06 -0.59
CA ALA A 20 -8.73 -2.97 0.06
C ALA A 20 -8.54 -3.00 1.58
N LEU A 21 -7.29 -2.97 2.02
CA LEU A 21 -6.92 -2.93 3.43
C LEU A 21 -7.37 -1.62 4.11
N ILE A 22 -7.20 -0.46 3.46
CA ILE A 22 -7.71 0.82 3.97
C ILE A 22 -9.24 0.83 4.06
N VAL A 23 -9.93 0.32 3.04
CA VAL A 23 -11.40 0.18 3.06
C VAL A 23 -11.84 -0.71 4.22
N TYR A 24 -11.16 -1.84 4.41
CA TYR A 24 -11.41 -2.74 5.53
C TYR A 24 -11.20 -2.04 6.88
N SER A 25 -10.13 -1.28 7.04
CA SER A 25 -9.87 -0.49 8.26
C SER A 25 -10.96 0.54 8.56
N TRP A 26 -11.48 1.23 7.54
CA TRP A 26 -12.61 2.15 7.70
C TRP A 26 -13.86 1.44 8.18
N VAL A 27 -14.18 0.27 7.62
CA VAL A 27 -15.31 -0.55 8.07
C VAL A 27 -15.12 -1.00 9.52
N ALA A 28 -13.92 -1.49 9.87
CA ALA A 28 -13.61 -1.95 11.21
C ALA A 28 -13.71 -0.83 12.26
N VAL A 29 -13.17 0.37 11.97
CA VAL A 29 -13.30 1.54 12.84
C VAL A 29 -14.75 2.01 12.94
N GLY A 30 -15.50 1.98 11.84
CA GLY A 30 -16.93 2.30 11.83
C GLY A 30 -17.76 1.37 12.73
N MET A 31 -17.39 0.09 12.80
CA MET A 31 -18.06 -0.89 13.69
C MET A 31 -17.59 -0.81 15.15
N ALA A 32 -16.31 -0.48 15.39
CA ALA A 32 -15.72 -0.44 16.74
C ALA A 32 -15.90 0.91 17.46
N GLY A 33 -16.34 1.95 16.73
CA GLY A 33 -16.47 3.32 17.22
C GLY A 33 -15.25 4.17 16.85
N PHE A 34 -15.51 5.43 16.48
CA PHE A 34 -14.51 6.39 15.99
C PHE A 34 -13.62 6.95 17.11
N TYR A 35 -12.81 6.10 17.73
CA TYR A 35 -11.83 6.52 18.71
C TYR A 35 -10.63 7.21 18.05
N ALA A 36 -10.18 8.33 18.61
CA ALA A 36 -9.09 9.14 18.05
C ALA A 36 -7.79 8.36 17.81
N GLY A 37 -7.48 7.39 18.67
CA GLY A 37 -6.30 6.53 18.55
C GLY A 37 -6.31 5.60 17.33
N PHE A 38 -7.48 5.30 16.75
CA PHE A 38 -7.58 4.55 15.50
C PHE A 38 -7.82 5.46 14.29
N LEU A 39 -8.50 6.59 14.50
CA LEU A 39 -8.85 7.52 13.44
C LEU A 39 -7.62 8.24 12.84
N VAL A 40 -6.69 8.69 13.68
CA VAL A 40 -5.48 9.38 13.21
C VAL A 40 -4.60 8.47 12.33
N PRO A 41 -4.23 7.24 12.74
CA PRO A 41 -3.54 6.30 11.87
C PRO A 41 -4.29 6.03 10.58
N LEU A 42 -5.61 5.81 10.65
CA LEU A 42 -6.42 5.53 9.47
C LEU A 42 -6.40 6.66 8.44
N ILE A 43 -6.46 7.92 8.88
CA ILE A 43 -6.33 9.08 7.99
C ILE A 43 -4.93 9.11 7.34
N ILE A 44 -3.87 8.87 8.12
CA ILE A 44 -2.50 8.83 7.60
C ILE A 44 -2.34 7.69 6.59
N GLY A 45 -2.87 6.51 6.88
CA GLY A 45 -2.88 5.37 5.96
C GLY A 45 -3.65 5.66 4.68
N THR A 46 -4.77 6.38 4.79
CA THR A 46 -5.56 6.82 3.63
C THR A 46 -4.76 7.78 2.75
N ILE A 47 -4.06 8.76 3.36
CA ILE A 47 -3.15 9.66 2.63
C ILE A 47 -2.05 8.85 1.94
N GLY A 48 -1.45 7.88 2.64
CA GLY A 48 -0.48 6.95 2.06
C GLY A 48 -1.03 6.24 0.82
N ALA A 49 -2.24 5.72 0.87
CA ALA A 49 -2.87 5.05 -0.26
C ALA A 49 -3.09 6.02 -1.44
N VAL A 50 -3.53 7.26 -1.19
CA VAL A 50 -3.64 8.30 -2.23
C VAL A 50 -2.28 8.59 -2.86
N VAL A 51 -1.23 8.76 -2.05
CA VAL A 51 0.14 8.96 -2.54
C VAL A 51 0.60 7.76 -3.36
N GLY A 52 0.24 6.54 -2.98
CA GLY A 52 0.49 5.33 -3.75
C GLY A 52 -0.18 5.37 -5.13
N VAL A 53 -1.46 5.74 -5.19
CA VAL A 53 -2.19 5.93 -6.46
C VAL A 53 -1.52 6.99 -7.33
N ILE A 54 -1.15 8.14 -6.75
CA ILE A 54 -0.46 9.23 -7.46
C ILE A 54 0.88 8.71 -8.01
N GLY A 55 1.68 8.05 -7.18
CA GLY A 55 2.97 7.47 -7.59
C GLY A 55 2.83 6.47 -8.74
N TYR A 56 1.75 5.69 -8.75
CA TYR A 56 1.41 4.84 -9.89
C TYR A 56 1.10 5.65 -11.16
N TRP A 57 0.27 6.68 -11.04
CA TRP A 57 -0.14 7.55 -12.15
C TRP A 57 1.01 8.36 -12.77
N ILE A 58 1.86 8.96 -11.95
CA ILE A 58 3.01 9.76 -12.42
C ILE A 58 4.23 8.90 -12.78
N ASP A 59 4.04 7.59 -12.79
CA ASP A 59 5.05 6.61 -13.10
C ASP A 59 6.28 6.59 -12.15
N ASN A 60 6.18 7.14 -10.94
CA ASN A 60 7.30 7.25 -9.98
C ASN A 60 7.27 6.14 -8.91
N ALA A 61 8.25 5.22 -9.01
CA ALA A 61 8.38 4.06 -8.14
C ALA A 61 8.62 4.40 -6.66
N TRP A 62 9.37 5.48 -6.36
CA TRP A 62 9.66 5.88 -4.99
C TRP A 62 8.44 6.47 -4.30
N VAL A 63 7.69 7.33 -5.02
CA VAL A 63 6.43 7.90 -4.53
C VAL A 63 5.39 6.78 -4.32
N PHE A 64 5.32 5.83 -5.27
CA PHE A 64 4.47 4.65 -5.15
C PHE A 64 4.79 3.82 -3.91
N ALA A 65 6.07 3.41 -3.77
CA ALA A 65 6.51 2.57 -2.67
C ALA A 65 6.30 3.27 -1.33
N GLY A 66 6.68 4.55 -1.21
CA GLY A 66 6.48 5.34 0.00
C GLY A 66 4.99 5.43 0.38
N GLY A 67 4.12 5.73 -0.58
CA GLY A 67 2.68 5.77 -0.33
C GLY A 67 2.11 4.44 0.16
N VAL A 68 2.47 3.34 -0.51
CA VAL A 68 2.04 1.99 -0.11
C VAL A 68 2.58 1.61 1.28
N VAL A 69 3.84 1.90 1.60
CA VAL A 69 4.40 1.64 2.93
C VAL A 69 3.57 2.36 3.99
N PHE A 70 3.27 3.64 3.80
CA PHE A 70 2.44 4.40 4.73
C PHE A 70 1.02 3.83 4.84
N ALA A 71 0.41 3.42 3.72
CA ALA A 71 -0.90 2.78 3.73
C ALA A 71 -0.92 1.49 4.57
N LEU A 72 0.08 0.63 4.38
CA LEU A 72 0.21 -0.64 5.09
C LEU A 72 0.59 -0.47 6.57
N TRP A 73 1.44 0.51 6.88
CA TRP A 73 1.93 0.72 8.24
C TRP A 73 0.87 1.31 9.17
N PHE A 74 0.03 2.19 8.63
CA PHE A 74 -0.95 2.95 9.42
C PHE A 74 -2.39 2.45 9.25
N SER A 75 -2.62 1.36 8.52
CA SER A 75 -3.91 0.69 8.46
C SER A 75 -4.19 -0.05 9.79
N PRO A 76 -5.20 0.37 10.57
CA PRO A 76 -5.62 -0.38 11.74
C PRO A 76 -6.35 -1.66 11.31
N GLY A 77 -5.85 -2.81 11.73
CA GLY A 77 -6.45 -4.12 11.47
C GLY A 77 -6.94 -4.78 12.74
N THR A 78 -8.22 -5.16 12.77
CA THR A 78 -8.81 -5.99 13.85
C THR A 78 -8.31 -7.44 13.82
N LEU A 79 -7.73 -7.86 12.70
CA LEU A 79 -7.20 -9.20 12.49
C LEU A 79 -5.74 -9.36 12.98
N GLY A 80 -5.15 -8.35 13.61
CA GLY A 80 -3.72 -8.34 13.98
C GLY A 80 -2.81 -7.89 12.83
N PHE A 81 -1.50 -8.06 12.97
CA PHE A 81 -0.51 -7.50 12.02
C PHE A 81 -0.37 -8.30 10.70
N TRP A 82 -0.97 -9.49 10.60
CA TRP A 82 -0.75 -10.38 9.44
C TRP A 82 -1.26 -9.85 8.09
N PRO A 83 -2.39 -9.10 7.99
CA PRO A 83 -2.78 -8.51 6.71
C PRO A 83 -1.77 -7.44 6.24
N ASN A 84 -1.22 -6.66 7.16
CA ASN A 84 -0.14 -5.72 6.86
C ASN A 84 1.11 -6.48 6.41
N GLY A 85 1.44 -7.58 7.11
CA GLY A 85 2.55 -8.47 6.76
C GLY A 85 2.48 -9.01 5.33
N ILE A 86 1.30 -9.49 4.87
CA ILE A 86 1.10 -9.94 3.48
C ILE A 86 1.37 -8.79 2.51
N GLY A 87 0.85 -7.60 2.80
CA GLY A 87 1.10 -6.40 2.00
C GLY A 87 2.59 -6.04 1.91
N PHE A 88 3.31 -6.12 3.03
CA PHE A 88 4.76 -5.87 3.05
C PHE A 88 5.53 -6.91 2.25
N VAL A 89 5.18 -8.20 2.35
CA VAL A 89 5.79 -9.25 1.52
C VAL A 89 5.55 -8.98 0.03
N ALA A 90 4.31 -8.62 -0.35
CA ALA A 90 3.99 -8.27 -1.74
C ALA A 90 4.79 -7.05 -2.22
N LEU A 91 4.96 -6.03 -1.37
CA LEU A 91 5.77 -4.85 -1.68
C LEU A 91 7.27 -5.19 -1.82
N LEU A 92 7.81 -6.10 -1.01
CA LEU A 92 9.19 -6.58 -1.14
C LEU A 92 9.41 -7.34 -2.46
N ILE A 93 8.47 -8.22 -2.82
CA ILE A 93 8.49 -8.93 -4.10
C ILE A 93 8.46 -7.92 -5.26
N TRP A 94 7.58 -6.92 -5.17
CA TRP A 94 7.53 -5.83 -6.15
C TRP A 94 8.87 -5.09 -6.26
N GLY A 95 9.48 -4.73 -5.13
CA GLY A 95 10.77 -4.02 -5.09
C GLY A 95 11.90 -4.84 -5.71
N PHE A 96 11.91 -6.16 -5.46
CA PHE A 96 12.86 -7.08 -6.08
C PHE A 96 12.70 -7.15 -7.61
N ILE A 97 11.47 -7.30 -8.11
CA ILE A 97 11.20 -7.34 -9.56
C ILE A 97 11.61 -6.01 -10.21
N PHE A 98 11.24 -4.88 -9.60
CA PHE A 98 11.61 -3.55 -10.09
C PHE A 98 13.12 -3.32 -10.12
N GLY A 99 13.82 -3.71 -9.05
CA GLY A 99 15.27 -3.61 -8.97
C GLY A 99 15.96 -4.47 -10.02
N LYS A 100 15.48 -5.70 -10.25
CA LYS A 100 16.02 -6.58 -11.30
C LYS A 100 15.86 -5.97 -12.68
N GLU A 101 14.70 -5.40 -12.99
CA GLU A 101 14.45 -4.80 -14.31
C GLU A 101 15.34 -3.57 -14.57
N LYS A 102 15.56 -2.73 -13.57
CA LYS A 102 16.49 -1.59 -13.68
C LYS A 102 17.95 -1.97 -13.92
N LEU A 103 18.38 -3.17 -13.53
CA LEU A 103 19.75 -3.64 -13.76
C LEU A 103 19.95 -4.18 -15.19
N HIS A 104 18.87 -4.39 -15.94
CA HIS A 104 18.89 -4.92 -17.30
C HIS A 104 18.52 -3.86 -18.37
N GLU A 105 18.22 -2.62 -17.95
CA GLU A 105 18.11 -1.43 -18.81
C GLU A 105 19.48 -0.74 -18.97
#